data_AF-A0A522UBM6-F1
#
_entry.id   AF-A0A522UBM6-F1
#
_cell.length_a   1.000
_cell.length_b   1.000
_cell.length_c   1.000
_cell.angle_alpha   90.00
_cell.angle_beta   90.00
_cell.angle_gamma   90.00
#
_symmetry.space_group_name_H-M   'P 1'
#
loop_
_entity.id
_entity.type
_entity.pdbx_description
1 polymer ?
#
loop_
_entity_poly.entity_id
_entity_poly.type
_entity_poly.pdbx_seq_one_letter_code
_entity_poly.pdbx_strand_id
1 'polypeptide(L)'
;MELKKHQFSLAVSVTFGVVYVICAGFTALWPDFAMRLLGWMAHIVNVDKFVGGVEVTLAGVTIGLLEIVVYGYGTAYLFAYFYNRFTAPSV
;
A
#
# COMPACT_ATOMS: atom_id res chain seq x y z
N MET A 1 8.88 20.11 14.04
CA MET A 1 9.40 19.82 12.68
C MET A 1 8.24 19.92 11.72
N GLU A 2 8.41 20.58 10.57
CA GLU A 2 7.36 20.66 9.55
C GLU A 2 7.67 19.69 8.40
N LEU A 3 6.73 18.79 8.11
CA LEU A 3 6.85 17.87 6.99
C LEU A 3 6.57 18.60 5.67
N LYS A 4 7.49 18.50 4.72
CA LYS A 4 7.29 18.97 3.35
C LYS A 4 6.32 18.03 2.62
N LYS A 5 5.02 18.29 2.80
CA LYS A 5 3.89 17.45 2.35
C LYS A 5 4.12 16.75 1.01
N HIS A 6 4.41 17.51 -0.05
CA HIS A 6 4.62 16.94 -1.39
C HIS A 6 5.84 16.01 -1.49
N GLN A 7 7.00 16.44 -1.00
CA GLN A 7 8.24 15.65 -1.06
C GLN A 7 8.13 14.39 -0.22
N PHE A 8 7.55 14.50 0.97
CA PHE A 8 7.28 13.36 1.85
C PHE A 8 6.32 12.37 1.19
N SER A 9 5.21 12.86 0.63
CA SER A 9 4.20 12.01 0.00
C SER A 9 4.73 11.29 -1.24
N LEU A 10 5.56 11.97 -2.03
CA LEU A 10 6.21 11.39 -3.20
C LEU A 10 7.24 10.33 -2.81
N ALA A 11 8.02 10.56 -1.75
CA ALA A 11 8.94 9.56 -1.22
C ALA A 11 8.16 8.30 -0.76
N VAL A 12 7.09 8.49 0.02
CA VAL A 12 6.26 7.37 0.49
C VAL A 12 5.63 6.60 -0.68
N SER A 13 5.05 7.29 -1.66
CA SER A 13 4.39 6.62 -2.78
C SER A 13 5.36 5.82 -3.66
N VAL A 14 6.56 6.36 -3.93
CA VAL A 14 7.59 5.65 -4.68
C VAL A 14 8.09 4.44 -3.89
N THR A 15 8.36 4.59 -2.59
CA THR A 15 8.77 3.47 -1.74
C THR A 15 7.70 2.38 -1.70
N PHE A 16 6.43 2.73 -1.55
CA PHE A 16 5.33 1.77 -1.56
C PHE A 16 5.16 1.11 -2.93
N GLY A 17 5.38 1.83 -4.03
CA GLY A 17 5.41 1.25 -5.37
C GLY A 17 6.50 0.18 -5.53
N VAL A 18 7.70 0.44 -5.03
CA VAL A 18 8.80 -0.55 -5.05
C VAL A 18 8.44 -1.78 -4.20
N VAL A 19 7.94 -1.56 -2.98
CA VAL A 19 7.50 -2.65 -2.09
C VAL A 19 6.40 -3.49 -2.75
N TYR A 20 5.43 -2.83 -3.41
CA TYR A 20 4.36 -3.51 -4.12
C TYR A 20 4.89 -4.44 -5.22
N VAL A 21 5.89 -4.01 -6.01
CA VAL A 21 6.49 -4.87 -7.05
C VAL A 21 7.12 -6.12 -6.44
N ILE A 22 7.80 -5.97 -5.30
CA ILE A 22 8.36 -7.10 -4.55
C ILE A 22 7.23 -8.02 -4.06
N CYS A 23 6.15 -7.46 -3.51
CA CYS A 23 4.98 -8.21 -3.07
C CYS A 23 4.30 -8.97 -4.22
N ALA A 24 4.19 -8.36 -5.40
CA ALA A 24 3.62 -8.99 -6.59
C ALA A 24 4.47 -10.18 -7.07
N GLY A 25 5.80 -10.06 -7.02
CA GLY A 25 6.70 -11.18 -7.28
C GLY A 25 6.54 -12.31 -6.26
N PHE A 26 6.40 -11.95 -4.98
CA PHE A 26 6.18 -12.92 -3.90
C PHE A 26 4.84 -13.68 -4.06
N THR A 27 3.75 -12.98 -4.37
CA THR A 27 2.43 -13.60 -4.58
C THR A 27 2.40 -14.51 -5.81
N ALA A 28 3.17 -14.18 -6.86
CA ALA A 28 3.30 -15.03 -8.04
C ALA A 28 4.02 -16.35 -7.76
N LEU A 29 4.95 -16.37 -6.78
CA LEU A 29 5.71 -17.57 -6.40
C LEU A 29 5.02 -18.41 -5.32
N TRP A 30 4.34 -17.76 -4.36
CA TRP A 30 3.70 -18.43 -3.22
C TRP A 30 2.27 -17.89 -2.95
N PRO A 31 1.31 -18.15 -3.86
CA PRO A 31 -0.04 -17.58 -3.79
C PRO A 31 -0.80 -17.99 -2.51
N ASP A 32 -0.73 -19.27 -2.11
CA ASP A 32 -1.41 -19.78 -0.91
C ASP A 32 -0.94 -19.09 0.38
N PHE A 33 0.37 -18.91 0.51
CA PHE A 33 0.95 -18.25 1.67
C PHE A 33 0.61 -16.76 1.68
N ALA A 34 0.66 -16.10 0.52
CA ALA A 34 0.27 -14.70 0.39
C ALA A 34 -1.19 -14.47 0.80
N MET A 35 -2.12 -15.36 0.40
CA MET A 35 -3.53 -15.27 0.79
C MET A 35 -3.73 -15.46 2.30
N ARG A 36 -3.00 -16.38 2.94
CA ARG A 36 -3.04 -16.55 4.40
C ARG A 36 -2.51 -15.32 5.14
N LEU A 37 -1.38 -14.77 4.68
CA LEU A 37 -0.79 -13.55 5.23
C LEU A 37 -1.76 -12.36 5.12
N LEU A 38 -2.39 -12.19 3.94
CA LEU A 38 -3.42 -11.19 3.73
C LEU A 38 -4.60 -11.38 4.70
N GLY A 39 -5.01 -12.63 4.92
CA GLY A 39 -6.05 -12.98 5.90
C GLY A 39 -5.72 -12.47 7.30
N TRP A 40 -4.48 -12.66 7.75
CA TRP A 40 -4.03 -12.16 9.06
C TRP A 40 -3.96 -10.64 9.14
N MET A 41 -3.44 -9.98 8.10
CA MET A 41 -3.30 -8.51 8.09
C MET A 41 -4.63 -7.78 7.97
N ALA A 42 -5.52 -8.28 7.10
CA ALA A 42 -6.80 -7.66 6.80
C ALA A 42 -7.95 -8.19 7.68
N HIS A 43 -7.67 -9.06 8.65
CA HIS A 43 -8.67 -9.73 9.49
C HIS A 43 -9.73 -10.49 8.67
N ILE A 44 -9.34 -11.05 7.51
CA ILE A 44 -10.22 -11.84 6.65
C ILE A 44 -10.16 -13.30 7.08
N VAL A 45 -11.27 -13.80 7.60
CA VAL A 45 -11.37 -15.15 8.19
C VAL A 45 -11.62 -16.29 7.17
N ASN A 46 -11.96 -15.97 5.92
CA ASN A 46 -12.34 -16.95 4.89
C ASN A 46 -11.58 -16.75 3.57
N VAL A 47 -10.26 -16.55 3.64
CA VAL A 47 -9.42 -16.34 2.45
C VAL A 47 -9.41 -17.54 1.50
N ASP A 48 -9.60 -18.76 2.02
CA ASP A 48 -9.61 -19.99 1.22
C ASP A 48 -10.72 -20.03 0.15
N LYS A 49 -11.81 -19.28 0.35
CA LYS A 49 -12.89 -19.14 -0.67
C LYS A 49 -12.43 -18.45 -1.95
N PHE A 50 -11.30 -17.75 -1.91
CA PHE A 50 -10.79 -16.93 -3.02
C PHE A 50 -9.55 -17.54 -3.70
N VAL A 51 -8.97 -18.61 -3.12
CA VAL A 51 -7.68 -19.19 -3.56
C VAL A 51 -7.74 -19.84 -4.96
N GLY A 52 -8.92 -20.16 -5.50
CA GLY A 52 -9.06 -20.82 -6.81
C GLY A 52 -9.39 -19.92 -8.01
N GLY A 53 -9.56 -18.61 -7.82
CA GLY A 53 -10.01 -17.70 -8.88
C GLY A 53 -9.14 -16.45 -9.08
N VAL A 54 -8.03 -16.34 -8.35
CA VAL A 54 -7.15 -15.16 -8.38
C VAL A 54 -5.91 -15.50 -9.19
N GLU A 55 -5.91 -15.11 -10.47
CA GLU A 55 -4.74 -15.17 -11.32
C GLU A 55 -3.96 -13.85 -11.26
N VAL A 56 -2.64 -13.92 -11.11
CA VAL A 56 -1.77 -12.75 -11.22
C VAL A 56 -1.68 -12.36 -12.70
N THR A 57 -2.47 -11.36 -13.08
CA THR A 57 -2.46 -10.82 -14.44
C THR A 57 -1.61 -9.56 -14.53
N LEU A 58 -0.99 -9.31 -15.70
CA LEU A 58 -0.22 -8.09 -15.93
C LEU A 58 -1.08 -6.82 -15.75
N ALA A 59 -2.34 -6.87 -16.19
CA ALA A 59 -3.29 -5.79 -16.00
C ALA A 59 -3.58 -5.55 -14.51
N GLY A 60 -3.85 -6.61 -13.74
CA GLY A 60 -4.08 -6.53 -12.30
C GLY A 60 -2.87 -5.96 -11.56
N VAL A 61 -1.66 -6.42 -11.89
CA VAL A 61 -0.42 -5.90 -11.30
C VAL A 61 -0.25 -4.40 -11.60
N THR A 62 -0.52 -3.97 -12.83
CA THR A 62 -0.36 -2.58 -13.25
C THR A 62 -1.39 -1.66 -12.59
N ILE A 63 -2.65 -2.09 -12.53
CA ILE A 63 -3.73 -1.34 -11.87
C ILE A 63 -3.43 -1.22 -10.37
N GLY A 64 -3.07 -2.32 -9.70
CA GLY A 64 -2.72 -2.29 -8.28
C GLY A 64 -1.48 -1.44 -7.99
N LEU A 65 -0.50 -1.37 -8.90
CA LEU A 65 0.65 -0.47 -8.77
C LEU A 65 0.22 1.01 -8.87
N LEU A 66 -0.71 1.32 -9.77
CA LEU A 66 -1.25 2.69 -9.85
C LEU A 66 -2.01 3.03 -8.57
N GLU A 67 -2.86 2.13 -8.08
CA GLU A 67 -3.62 2.31 -6.85
C GLU A 67 -2.70 2.53 -5.64
N ILE A 68 -1.66 1.72 -5.45
CA ILE A 68 -0.76 1.85 -4.30
C ILE A 68 0.01 3.17 -4.33
N VAL A 69 0.40 3.66 -5.51
CA VAL A 69 1.11 4.94 -5.66
C VAL A 69 0.16 6.11 -5.39
N VAL A 70 -1.04 6.09 -5.96
CA VAL A 70 -2.04 7.16 -5.80
C VAL A 70 -2.53 7.24 -4.36
N TYR A 71 -2.94 6.11 -3.77
CA TYR A 71 -3.40 6.06 -2.39
C TYR A 71 -2.26 6.32 -1.41
N GLY A 72 -1.07 5.77 -1.64
CA GLY A 72 0.11 6.05 -0.81
C GLY A 72 0.45 7.54 -0.77
N TYR A 73 0.43 8.22 -1.92
CA TYR A 73 0.63 9.66 -1.99
C TYR A 73 -0.46 10.42 -1.24
N GLY A 74 -1.74 10.11 -1.50
CA GLY A 74 -2.88 10.79 -0.87
C GLY A 74 -2.88 10.64 0.65
N THR A 75 -2.70 9.42 1.15
CA THR A 75 -2.65 9.12 2.59
C THR A 75 -1.46 9.79 3.27
N ALA A 76 -0.27 9.75 2.65
CA ALA A 76 0.91 10.42 3.19
C ALA A 76 0.76 11.95 3.21
N TYR A 77 0.07 12.51 2.21
CA TYR A 77 -0.21 13.94 2.17
C TYR A 77 -1.15 14.35 3.29
N LEU A 78 -2.25 13.62 3.47
CA LEU A 78 -3.20 13.83 4.56
C LEU A 78 -2.51 13.69 5.92
N PHE A 79 -1.69 12.66 6.09
CA PHE A 79 -0.90 12.48 7.30
C PHE A 79 0.01 13.68 7.56
N ALA A 80 0.79 14.12 6.57
CA ALA A 80 1.69 15.26 6.72
C ALA A 80 0.93 16.57 7.00
N TYR A 81 -0.26 16.74 6.43
CA TYR A 81 -1.16 17.85 6.73
C TYR A 81 -1.58 17.85 8.20
N PHE A 82 -2.13 16.72 8.69
CA PHE A 82 -2.58 16.62 10.08
C PHE A 82 -1.42 16.73 11.07
N TYR A 83 -0.29 16.08 10.77
CA TYR A 83 0.92 16.17 11.58
C TYR A 83 1.34 17.64 11.75
N ASN A 84 1.53 18.37 10.65
CA ASN A 84 1.91 19.79 10.72
C ASN A 84 0.87 20.62 11.48
N ARG A 85 -0.43 20.32 11.33
CA ARG A 85 -1.52 21.05 12.00
C ARG A 85 -1.54 20.87 13.51
N PHE A 86 -1.20 19.68 14.00
CA PHE A 86 -1.26 19.34 15.42
C PHE A 86 0.08 19.49 16.15
N THR A 87 1.20 19.49 15.42
CA THR A 87 2.53 19.71 16.01
C THR A 87 3.06 21.13 15.82
N ALA A 88 2.32 22.00 15.12
CA ALA A 88 2.64 23.43 15.08
C ALA A 88 2.52 24.00 16.50
N PRO A 89 3.48 24.84 16.95
CA PRO A 89 3.39 25.48 18.26
C PRO A 89 2.08 26.26 18.38
N SER A 90 1.33 26.04 19.46
CA SER A 90 0.24 26.93 19.85
C SER A 90 0.85 28.29 20.17
N VAL A 91 0.49 29.32 19.40
CA VAL A 91 0.75 30.73 19.74
C VAL A 91 -0.03 31.07 21.01
#